data_AF-A0A0W0YI50-F1
#
_entry.id   AF-A0A0W0YI50-F1
#
_cell.length_a   1.000
_cell.length_b   1.000
_cell.length_c   1.000
_cell.angle_alpha   90.00
_cell.angle_beta   90.00
_cell.angle_gamma   90.00
#
_symmetry.space_group_name_H-M   'P 1'
#
loop_
_entity.id
_entity.type
_entity.pdbx_description
1 polymer ?
#
loop_
_entity_poly.entity_id
_entity_poly.type
_entity_poly.pdbx_seq_one_letter_code
_entity_poly.pdbx_strand_id
1 'polypeptide(L)'
;MKDKSEILPSKRSPRRSPPRDRVGEHVDPSISSSNEDSETLTLAIKQTLSARATLYWPSKELRDELALAAKGLMGYLDFLKTQEDGDMLVIGLCARLLGPEGLDPQDFFLEVIENKGVVEDPKKLAKLCLHTLEGHLLGVEDGHKGPELGHSRAVTIALLGDVGAFTTHSAPATGTVRTKEVHTRLKESFSDYALQLEGKSSEYRQLVDQSTKRARKFGGGEIVGPTKSQERRRVEEESLPRTGIHDCGKDVDELLGRFEKEGHLVPTKWSSARLHVKRVETIQEPLAGHMSASPSEILWTWDILAGRGLDCAYTGNPDKETDFFSSARAGGTCAFLIGCGYHSALEVLHGTMLYVGQDLQHVLPEAVEIREKETGFKEPLDAGTLFHSGAATSLVEDLLDDMTSTVGRETKSSIKIVQEETPSIEMVHKEKFKEKSVLKESVEPKVSTKKKPMWQILSDLGFESVAVPIFRVAHQLEELSKKNPKQAIKSGEEYLAHKTHKKNTEYVRKIQSFVDHLKMEQLKQVKNELHKFKEEQNPKHDKDSQFKV
;
A
#
# COMPACT_ATOMS: atom_id res chain seq x y z
N MET A 1 -8.80 -33.20 -13.03
CA MET A 1 -8.80 -32.00 -12.16
C MET A 1 -7.73 -32.20 -11.10
N LYS A 2 -6.60 -31.49 -11.17
CA LYS A 2 -5.55 -31.54 -10.15
C LYS A 2 -5.62 -30.24 -9.36
N ASP A 3 -5.87 -30.38 -8.07
CA ASP A 3 -5.81 -29.33 -7.06
C ASP A 3 -4.35 -28.84 -6.97
N LYS A 4 -4.10 -27.63 -7.48
CA LYS A 4 -2.81 -26.93 -7.37
C LYS A 4 -3.02 -25.70 -6.49
N SER A 5 -3.15 -25.92 -5.19
CA SER A 5 -2.88 -24.83 -4.24
C SER A 5 -1.37 -24.57 -4.27
N GLU A 6 -0.94 -23.50 -4.92
CA GLU A 6 0.45 -23.06 -4.88
C GLU A 6 0.78 -22.57 -3.48
N ILE A 7 1.71 -23.27 -2.83
CA ILE A 7 2.27 -22.94 -1.52
C ILE A 7 3.46 -22.01 -1.79
N LEU A 8 3.55 -20.88 -1.08
CA LEU A 8 4.61 -19.89 -1.23
C LEU A 8 6.01 -20.53 -1.18
N PRO A 9 7.01 -19.97 -1.89
CA PRO A 9 8.39 -20.33 -1.68
C PRO A 9 8.86 -19.83 -0.30
N SER A 10 9.23 -20.78 0.57
CA SER A 10 9.79 -20.60 1.92
C SER A 10 11.23 -20.06 1.95
N LYS A 11 11.64 -19.38 0.87
CA LYS A 11 12.96 -18.75 0.73
C LYS A 11 12.79 -17.45 0.00
N ARG A 12 13.51 -16.40 0.42
CA ARG A 12 13.75 -15.20 -0.36
C ARG A 12 14.28 -15.72 -1.67
N SER A 13 13.48 -15.56 -2.71
CA SER A 13 13.90 -15.93 -4.04
C SER A 13 15.28 -15.31 -4.26
N PRO A 14 16.31 -16.07 -4.70
CA PRO A 14 17.61 -15.48 -5.08
C PRO A 14 17.47 -14.40 -6.17
N ARG A 15 16.24 -14.20 -6.65
CA ARG A 15 15.76 -13.22 -7.61
C ARG A 15 15.43 -11.84 -7.00
N ARG A 16 15.40 -11.66 -5.67
CA ARG A 16 15.20 -10.34 -5.05
C ARG A 16 16.53 -9.65 -4.80
N SER A 17 16.66 -8.41 -5.26
CA SER A 17 17.89 -7.62 -5.06
C SER A 17 18.24 -7.48 -3.56
N PRO A 18 19.45 -7.83 -3.10
CA PRO A 18 19.82 -7.69 -1.69
C PRO A 18 19.65 -6.23 -1.20
N PRO A 19 19.30 -6.00 0.08
CA PRO A 19 19.34 -4.66 0.64
C PRO A 19 20.73 -4.09 0.42
N ARG A 20 20.77 -2.85 -0.05
CA ARG A 20 22.02 -2.19 -0.40
C ARG A 20 22.72 -1.63 0.84
N ASP A 21 24.01 -1.35 0.69
CA ASP A 21 24.85 -0.88 1.78
C ASP A 21 24.36 0.44 2.40
N ARG A 22 24.59 0.55 3.72
CA ARG A 22 24.28 1.72 4.52
C ARG A 22 25.22 2.88 4.16
N VAL A 23 24.67 4.09 4.04
CA VAL A 23 25.44 5.31 3.80
C VAL A 23 25.26 6.26 4.99
N GLY A 24 26.25 6.29 5.88
CA GLY A 24 26.17 7.04 7.14
C GLY A 24 25.00 6.55 7.98
N GLU A 25 24.05 7.42 8.32
CA GLU A 25 22.83 7.05 9.07
C GLU A 25 21.66 6.58 8.20
N HIS A 26 21.86 6.40 6.88
CA HIS A 26 20.78 6.08 5.95
C HIS A 26 20.93 4.66 5.38
N VAL A 27 19.84 3.89 5.38
CA VAL A 27 19.78 2.48 4.97
C VAL A 27 18.80 2.27 3.82
N ASP A 28 18.97 1.18 3.07
CA ASP A 28 17.96 0.74 2.10
C ASP A 28 16.70 0.31 2.86
N PRO A 29 15.51 0.85 2.55
CA PRO A 29 14.30 0.51 3.29
C PRO A 29 13.93 -0.97 3.18
N SER A 30 14.39 -1.70 2.15
CA SER A 30 14.19 -3.14 2.02
C SER A 30 14.98 -3.96 3.05
N ILE A 31 15.85 -3.34 3.86
CA ILE A 31 16.53 -4.05 4.97
C ILE A 31 15.53 -4.61 5.99
N SER A 32 14.38 -3.95 6.18
CA SER A 32 13.33 -4.41 7.09
C SER A 32 12.55 -5.63 6.57
N SER A 33 12.69 -5.95 5.29
CA SER A 33 12.14 -7.16 4.64
C SER A 33 13.23 -8.18 4.25
N SER A 34 14.44 -8.02 4.79
CA SER A 34 15.57 -8.92 4.52
C SER A 34 15.35 -10.33 5.07
N ASN A 35 14.63 -10.45 6.19
CA ASN A 35 14.21 -11.72 6.76
C ASN A 35 12.91 -12.20 6.11
N GLU A 36 12.87 -13.49 5.77
CA GLU A 36 11.78 -14.14 5.05
C GLU A 36 10.47 -14.16 5.85
N ASP A 37 10.57 -14.26 7.18
CA ASP A 37 9.42 -14.24 8.09
C ASP A 37 9.07 -12.84 8.60
N SER A 38 9.65 -11.79 8.01
CA SER A 38 9.36 -10.43 8.46
C SER A 38 7.92 -10.04 8.14
N GLU A 39 7.26 -9.43 9.13
CA GLU A 39 5.93 -8.83 8.96
C GLU A 39 5.95 -7.79 7.83
N THR A 40 7.02 -7.01 7.72
CA THR A 40 7.20 -6.04 6.63
C THR A 40 7.21 -6.71 5.25
N LEU A 41 7.87 -7.85 5.09
CA LEU A 41 7.82 -8.56 3.82
C LEU A 41 6.40 -9.05 3.51
N THR A 42 5.68 -9.55 4.50
CA THR A 42 4.28 -9.98 4.34
C THR A 42 3.41 -8.80 3.86
N LEU A 43 3.57 -7.62 4.47
CA LEU A 43 2.87 -6.40 4.05
C LEU A 43 3.28 -5.94 2.65
N ALA A 44 4.55 -6.11 2.26
CA ALA A 44 5.05 -5.75 0.92
C ALA A 44 4.46 -6.65 -0.16
N ILE A 45 4.40 -7.96 0.09
CA ILE A 45 3.72 -8.93 -0.80
C ILE A 45 2.23 -8.58 -0.90
N LYS A 46 1.57 -8.34 0.24
CA LYS A 46 0.13 -8.06 0.29
C LYS A 46 -0.28 -6.84 -0.54
N GLN A 47 0.39 -5.70 -0.33
CA GLN A 47 0.08 -4.50 -1.11
C GLN A 47 0.43 -4.65 -2.60
N THR A 48 1.54 -5.34 -2.91
CA THR A 48 1.94 -5.59 -4.31
C THR A 48 0.94 -6.51 -5.01
N LEU A 49 0.44 -7.54 -4.30
CA LEU A 49 -0.56 -8.47 -4.79
C LEU A 49 -1.85 -7.76 -5.18
N SER A 50 -2.40 -6.95 -4.26
CA SER A 50 -3.63 -6.18 -4.52
C SER A 50 -3.43 -5.19 -5.66
N ALA A 51 -2.33 -4.44 -5.66
CA ALA A 51 -2.03 -3.45 -6.69
C ALA A 51 -1.92 -4.07 -8.09
N ARG A 52 -1.21 -5.20 -8.21
CA ARG A 52 -1.07 -5.91 -9.50
C ARG A 52 -2.38 -6.56 -9.94
N ALA A 53 -3.15 -7.12 -9.02
CA ALA A 53 -4.48 -7.66 -9.32
C ALA A 53 -5.42 -6.57 -9.87
N THR A 54 -5.37 -5.35 -9.32
CA THR A 54 -6.12 -4.19 -9.83
C THR A 54 -5.71 -3.81 -11.24
N LEU A 55 -4.41 -3.82 -11.56
CA LEU A 55 -3.93 -3.52 -12.92
C LEU A 55 -4.30 -4.61 -13.92
N TYR A 56 -4.24 -5.88 -13.54
CA TYR A 56 -4.60 -7.00 -14.42
C TYR A 56 -6.12 -7.13 -14.61
N TRP A 57 -6.90 -6.96 -13.56
CA TRP A 57 -8.35 -7.18 -13.58
C TRP A 57 -9.12 -6.02 -12.94
N PRO A 58 -9.03 -4.80 -13.49
CA PRO A 58 -9.71 -3.63 -12.95
C PRO A 58 -11.23 -3.79 -12.94
N SER A 59 -11.88 -3.12 -11.98
CA SER A 59 -13.33 -2.95 -11.92
C SER A 59 -13.86 -2.28 -13.19
N LYS A 60 -15.19 -2.24 -13.37
CA LYS A 60 -15.76 -1.56 -14.55
C LYS A 60 -15.41 -0.07 -14.53
N GLU A 61 -15.47 0.54 -13.37
CA GLU A 61 -15.35 1.97 -13.21
C GLU A 61 -13.91 2.43 -13.35
N LEU A 62 -12.94 1.65 -12.83
CA LEU A 62 -11.53 1.91 -13.12
C LEU A 62 -11.24 1.74 -14.61
N ARG A 63 -11.84 0.76 -15.30
CA ARG A 63 -11.69 0.64 -16.77
C ARG A 63 -12.25 1.84 -17.50
N ASP A 64 -13.43 2.30 -17.12
CA ASP A 64 -14.06 3.46 -17.76
C ASP A 64 -13.20 4.73 -17.57
N GLU A 65 -12.65 4.95 -16.38
CA GLU A 65 -11.76 6.09 -16.09
C GLU A 65 -10.39 5.97 -16.79
N LEU A 66 -9.85 4.75 -16.92
CA LEU A 66 -8.63 4.50 -17.71
C LEU A 66 -8.86 4.74 -19.20
N ALA A 67 -10.02 4.34 -19.73
CA ALA A 67 -10.37 4.60 -21.12
C ALA A 67 -10.50 6.10 -21.41
N LEU A 68 -11.10 6.87 -20.49
CA LEU A 68 -11.15 8.34 -20.59
C LEU A 68 -9.75 8.96 -20.57
N ALA A 69 -8.88 8.52 -19.67
CA ALA A 69 -7.49 8.99 -19.63
C ALA A 69 -6.73 8.63 -20.91
N ALA A 70 -6.88 7.40 -21.41
CA ALA A 70 -6.22 6.96 -22.64
C ALA A 70 -6.66 7.81 -23.83
N LYS A 71 -7.96 8.05 -23.97
CA LYS A 71 -8.52 8.94 -24.99
C LYS A 71 -7.98 10.38 -24.89
N GLY A 72 -7.92 10.94 -23.68
CA GLY A 72 -7.35 12.27 -23.47
C GLY A 72 -5.86 12.35 -23.81
N LEU A 73 -5.08 11.31 -23.48
CA LEU A 73 -3.67 11.23 -23.87
C LEU A 73 -3.50 11.11 -25.39
N MET A 74 -4.32 10.32 -26.08
CA MET A 74 -4.29 10.26 -27.55
C MET A 74 -4.64 11.61 -28.18
N GLY A 75 -5.65 12.31 -27.65
CA GLY A 75 -5.96 13.66 -28.09
C GLY A 75 -4.79 14.64 -27.87
N TYR A 76 -4.04 14.48 -26.78
CA TYR A 76 -2.82 15.25 -26.56
C TYR A 76 -1.72 14.90 -27.56
N LEU A 77 -1.51 13.61 -27.88
CA LEU A 77 -0.57 13.19 -28.92
C LEU A 77 -0.94 13.78 -30.30
N ASP A 78 -2.22 13.78 -30.65
CA ASP A 78 -2.70 14.40 -31.89
C ASP A 78 -2.47 15.91 -31.88
N PHE A 79 -2.67 16.58 -30.75
CA PHE A 79 -2.34 18.00 -30.58
C PHE A 79 -0.84 18.28 -30.74
N LEU A 80 0.03 17.38 -30.26
CA LEU A 80 1.48 17.51 -30.44
C LEU A 80 1.88 17.40 -31.92
N LYS A 81 1.25 16.50 -32.68
CA LYS A 81 1.51 16.33 -34.13
C LYS A 81 1.23 17.59 -34.95
N THR A 82 0.34 18.46 -34.46
CA THR A 82 0.03 19.72 -35.17
C THR A 82 0.98 20.88 -34.82
N GLN A 83 1.88 20.69 -33.85
CA GLN A 83 2.86 21.72 -33.47
C GLN A 83 4.07 21.71 -34.41
N GLU A 84 4.69 22.88 -34.61
CA GLU A 84 5.91 23.02 -35.42
C GLU A 84 7.07 22.17 -34.86
N ASP A 85 7.17 22.08 -33.53
CA ASP A 85 8.17 21.29 -32.79
C ASP A 85 7.66 19.89 -32.40
N GLY A 86 6.56 19.41 -32.99
CA GLY A 86 5.82 18.21 -32.58
C GLY A 86 6.65 16.95 -32.42
N ASP A 87 7.56 16.64 -33.37
CA ASP A 87 8.42 15.45 -33.30
C ASP A 87 9.29 15.45 -32.02
N MET A 88 9.89 16.60 -31.69
CA MET A 88 10.73 16.75 -30.51
C MET A 88 9.91 16.69 -29.22
N LEU A 89 8.68 17.20 -29.22
CA LEU A 89 7.78 17.11 -28.08
C LEU A 89 7.35 15.67 -27.81
N VAL A 90 7.00 14.91 -28.85
CA VAL A 90 6.67 13.48 -28.73
C VAL A 90 7.85 12.70 -28.16
N ILE A 91 9.07 12.91 -28.67
CA ILE A 91 10.28 12.28 -28.13
C ILE A 91 10.48 12.67 -26.66
N GLY A 92 10.33 13.95 -26.35
CA GLY A 92 10.47 14.48 -24.98
C GLY A 92 9.44 13.91 -24.00
N LEU A 93 8.20 13.69 -24.45
CA LEU A 93 7.14 13.04 -23.68
C LEU A 93 7.51 11.60 -23.36
N CYS A 94 8.02 10.86 -24.36
CA CYS A 94 8.38 9.44 -24.22
C CYS A 94 9.70 9.20 -23.50
N ALA A 95 10.54 10.22 -23.32
CA ALA A 95 11.90 10.12 -22.81
C ALA A 95 12.05 9.33 -21.50
N ARG A 96 11.07 9.44 -20.62
CA ARG A 96 11.08 8.71 -19.33
C ARG A 96 10.46 7.33 -19.47
N LEU A 97 9.38 7.17 -20.23
CA LEU A 97 8.71 5.89 -20.44
C LEU A 97 9.56 4.89 -21.24
N LEU A 98 10.19 5.33 -22.33
CA LEU A 98 10.96 4.50 -23.26
C LEU A 98 12.47 4.56 -23.02
N GLY A 99 12.90 5.44 -22.11
CA GLY A 99 14.29 5.58 -21.70
C GLY A 99 14.74 4.50 -20.71
N PRO A 100 15.99 4.59 -20.23
CA PRO A 100 16.61 3.54 -19.41
C PRO A 100 15.97 3.36 -18.03
N GLU A 101 15.24 4.38 -17.54
CA GLU A 101 14.50 4.36 -16.27
C GLU A 101 13.01 4.02 -16.45
N GLY A 102 12.61 3.75 -17.69
CA GLY A 102 11.22 3.64 -18.11
C GLY A 102 10.56 2.31 -17.81
N LEU A 103 9.25 2.29 -17.97
CA LEU A 103 8.43 1.07 -17.90
C LEU A 103 8.47 0.26 -19.17
N ASP A 104 8.83 0.87 -20.31
CA ASP A 104 8.89 0.16 -21.59
C ASP A 104 10.16 0.59 -22.35
N PRO A 105 11.36 0.28 -21.81
CA PRO A 105 12.60 0.68 -22.45
C PRO A 105 12.71 0.06 -23.85
N GLN A 106 12.99 0.90 -24.85
CA GLN A 106 13.12 0.47 -26.24
C GLN A 106 14.58 0.57 -26.68
N ASP A 107 15.19 -0.53 -27.11
CA ASP A 107 16.62 -0.59 -27.49
C ASP A 107 16.98 0.50 -28.50
N PHE A 108 16.13 0.71 -29.52
CA PHE A 108 16.34 1.78 -30.50
C PHE A 108 16.31 3.18 -29.88
N PHE A 109 15.46 3.41 -28.87
CA PHE A 109 15.40 4.68 -28.14
C PHE A 109 16.70 4.90 -27.35
N LEU A 110 17.22 3.83 -26.71
CA LEU A 110 18.47 3.85 -25.97
C LEU A 110 19.68 4.09 -26.89
N GLU A 111 19.77 3.41 -28.02
CA GLU A 111 20.85 3.57 -29.01
C GLU A 111 20.95 5.01 -29.55
N VAL A 112 19.80 5.63 -29.81
CA VAL A 112 19.76 7.03 -30.29
C VAL A 112 20.21 8.02 -29.22
N ILE A 113 19.98 7.69 -27.95
CA ILE A 113 20.37 8.53 -26.80
C ILE A 113 21.83 8.37 -26.41
N GLU A 114 22.35 7.13 -26.43
CA GLU A 114 23.74 6.82 -26.09
C GLU A 114 24.74 7.48 -27.05
N ASN A 115 24.31 7.80 -28.28
CA ASN A 115 25.07 8.58 -29.27
C ASN A 115 25.07 10.10 -28.99
N LYS A 116 25.33 10.50 -27.75
CA LYS A 116 25.51 11.91 -27.30
C LYS A 116 24.30 12.82 -27.52
N GLY A 117 23.08 12.28 -27.53
CA GLY A 117 21.85 13.07 -27.61
C GLY A 117 21.59 13.76 -28.95
N VAL A 118 22.30 13.39 -30.01
CA VAL A 118 21.98 13.85 -31.37
C VAL A 118 21.01 12.86 -31.98
N VAL A 119 19.74 13.23 -32.04
CA VAL A 119 18.74 12.46 -32.79
C VAL A 119 18.96 12.75 -34.27
N GLU A 120 19.69 11.87 -34.96
CA GLU A 120 20.03 12.04 -36.38
C GLU A 120 18.78 12.05 -37.28
N ASP A 121 17.72 11.35 -36.87
CA ASP A 121 16.41 11.32 -37.54
C ASP A 121 15.25 11.44 -36.52
N PRO A 122 14.91 12.68 -36.10
CA PRO A 122 13.84 12.91 -35.12
C PRO A 122 12.47 12.41 -35.59
N LYS A 123 12.22 12.43 -36.90
CA LYS A 123 10.95 11.96 -37.48
C LYS A 123 10.78 10.46 -37.28
N LYS A 124 11.83 9.68 -37.56
CA LYS A 124 11.79 8.23 -37.36
C LYS A 124 11.60 7.87 -35.88
N LEU A 125 12.31 8.54 -34.98
CA LEU A 125 12.16 8.29 -33.54
C LEU A 125 10.78 8.70 -33.03
N ALA A 126 10.28 9.87 -33.42
CA ALA A 126 8.93 10.33 -33.06
C ALA A 126 7.85 9.37 -33.59
N LYS A 127 8.03 8.81 -34.80
CA LYS A 127 7.11 7.81 -35.34
C LYS A 127 7.10 6.51 -34.53
N LEU A 128 8.26 6.04 -34.06
CA LEU A 128 8.33 4.89 -33.15
C LEU A 128 7.60 5.19 -31.85
N CYS A 129 7.92 6.33 -31.21
CA CYS A 129 7.28 6.80 -29.99
C CYS A 129 5.75 6.83 -30.13
N LEU A 130 5.24 7.47 -31.19
CA LEU A 130 3.80 7.53 -31.48
C LEU A 130 3.20 6.15 -31.63
N HIS A 131 3.80 5.29 -32.43
CA HIS A 131 3.29 3.93 -32.66
C HIS A 131 3.21 3.12 -31.37
N THR A 132 4.25 3.18 -30.53
CA THR A 132 4.27 2.49 -29.24
C THR A 132 3.20 3.05 -28.30
N LEU A 133 3.11 4.38 -28.16
CA LEU A 133 2.10 5.00 -27.30
C LEU A 133 0.67 4.72 -27.76
N GLU A 134 0.38 4.90 -29.05
CA GLU A 134 -0.93 4.60 -29.64
C GLU A 134 -1.32 3.14 -29.43
N GLY A 135 -0.38 2.20 -29.59
CA GLY A 135 -0.62 0.78 -29.33
C GLY A 135 -1.08 0.49 -27.90
N HIS A 136 -0.44 1.09 -26.90
CA HIS A 136 -0.86 0.95 -25.50
C HIS A 136 -2.20 1.64 -25.22
N LEU A 137 -2.38 2.87 -25.71
CA LEU A 137 -3.54 3.69 -25.40
C LEU A 137 -4.81 3.16 -26.07
N LEU A 138 -4.75 2.70 -27.32
CA LEU A 138 -5.92 2.13 -28.02
C LEU A 138 -6.49 0.92 -27.30
N GLY A 139 -5.63 -0.01 -26.88
CA GLY A 139 -6.09 -1.19 -26.12
C GLY A 139 -6.81 -0.80 -24.82
N VAL A 140 -6.31 0.23 -24.13
CA VAL A 140 -6.92 0.71 -22.88
C VAL A 140 -8.22 1.49 -23.14
N GLU A 141 -8.27 2.30 -24.20
CA GLU A 141 -9.49 3.03 -24.61
C GLU A 141 -10.63 2.06 -24.97
N ASP A 142 -10.34 0.97 -25.68
CA ASP A 142 -11.31 -0.07 -26.03
C ASP A 142 -11.90 -0.80 -24.81
N GLY A 143 -11.34 -0.56 -23.61
CA GLY A 143 -11.92 -0.97 -22.34
C GLY A 143 -11.89 -2.48 -22.11
N HIS A 144 -10.95 -3.20 -22.74
CA HIS A 144 -10.85 -4.65 -22.56
C HIS A 144 -10.68 -5.03 -21.08
N LYS A 145 -11.30 -6.15 -20.70
CA LYS A 145 -11.42 -6.59 -19.29
C LYS A 145 -10.22 -7.38 -18.80
N GLY A 146 -9.47 -7.98 -19.71
CA GLY A 146 -8.55 -9.03 -19.36
C GLY A 146 -7.18 -8.53 -18.89
N PRO A 147 -6.36 -9.45 -18.37
CA PRO A 147 -5.05 -9.17 -17.83
C PRO A 147 -3.96 -8.90 -18.89
N GLU A 148 -4.26 -9.14 -20.17
CA GLU A 148 -3.40 -8.83 -21.32
C GLU A 148 -3.06 -7.33 -21.46
N LEU A 149 -3.88 -6.45 -20.88
CA LEU A 149 -3.62 -5.00 -20.87
C LEU A 149 -2.97 -4.50 -19.57
N GLY A 150 -2.56 -5.37 -18.65
CA GLY A 150 -1.97 -4.95 -17.37
C GLY A 150 -0.82 -3.96 -17.56
N HIS A 151 0.10 -4.29 -18.47
CA HIS A 151 1.21 -3.42 -18.84
C HIS A 151 0.76 -2.12 -19.51
N SER A 152 -0.11 -2.19 -20.53
CA SER A 152 -0.63 -0.99 -21.20
C SER A 152 -1.32 -0.03 -20.23
N ARG A 153 -2.08 -0.54 -19.25
CA ARG A 153 -2.70 0.29 -18.20
C ARG A 153 -1.66 0.96 -17.32
N ALA A 154 -0.59 0.26 -16.94
CA ALA A 154 0.51 0.86 -16.20
C ALA A 154 1.23 1.94 -17.02
N VAL A 155 1.45 1.72 -18.32
CA VAL A 155 1.99 2.71 -19.26
C VAL A 155 1.09 3.94 -19.35
N THR A 156 -0.23 3.76 -19.47
CA THR A 156 -1.21 4.87 -19.48
C THR A 156 -1.07 5.73 -18.22
N ILE A 157 -1.05 5.11 -17.03
CA ILE A 157 -0.94 5.84 -15.77
C ILE A 157 0.45 6.50 -15.61
N ALA A 158 1.51 5.84 -16.08
CA ALA A 158 2.86 6.42 -16.09
C ALA A 158 2.92 7.72 -16.90
N LEU A 159 2.28 7.76 -18.07
CA LEU A 159 2.20 8.97 -18.89
C LEU A 159 1.45 10.10 -18.19
N LEU A 160 0.38 9.81 -17.44
CA LEU A 160 -0.30 10.81 -16.59
C LEU A 160 0.66 11.41 -15.55
N GLY A 161 1.49 10.56 -14.95
CA GLY A 161 2.52 10.97 -14.01
C GLY A 161 3.62 11.80 -14.66
N ASP A 162 4.10 11.42 -15.84
CA ASP A 162 5.12 12.16 -16.58
C ASP A 162 4.64 13.54 -17.02
N VAL A 163 3.38 13.63 -17.48
CA VAL A 163 2.70 14.90 -17.78
C VAL A 163 2.59 15.76 -16.53
N GLY A 164 2.08 15.21 -15.44
CA GLY A 164 1.97 15.92 -14.17
C GLY A 164 3.33 16.38 -13.65
N ALA A 165 4.38 15.57 -13.82
CA ALA A 165 5.72 15.93 -13.39
C ALA A 165 6.28 17.12 -14.17
N PHE A 166 6.12 17.19 -15.50
CA PHE A 166 6.69 18.31 -16.27
C PHE A 166 5.86 19.59 -16.21
N THR A 167 4.54 19.50 -16.01
CA THR A 167 3.70 20.69 -15.85
C THR A 167 3.99 21.38 -14.52
N THR A 168 4.25 20.56 -13.50
CA THR A 168 4.51 21.02 -12.16
C THR A 168 5.95 21.54 -12.04
N HIS A 169 6.97 20.82 -12.52
CA HIS A 169 8.38 21.17 -12.28
C HIS A 169 8.93 22.27 -13.20
N SER A 170 9.83 23.10 -12.67
CA SER A 170 10.49 24.19 -13.41
C SER A 170 11.68 23.73 -14.26
N ALA A 171 12.13 22.49 -14.10
CA ALA A 171 13.26 21.92 -14.83
C ALA A 171 13.00 20.44 -15.16
N PRO A 172 13.68 19.91 -16.20
CA PRO A 172 13.65 18.48 -16.49
C PRO A 172 14.01 17.66 -15.26
N ALA A 173 13.37 16.50 -15.11
CA ALA A 173 13.79 15.54 -14.11
C ALA A 173 15.22 15.07 -14.40
N THR A 174 16.03 14.95 -13.35
CA THR A 174 17.38 14.36 -13.42
C THR A 174 17.30 12.96 -14.03
N GLY A 175 18.23 12.62 -14.93
CA GLY A 175 18.27 11.31 -15.59
C GLY A 175 17.43 11.19 -16.86
N THR A 176 16.68 12.24 -17.24
CA THR A 176 15.98 12.27 -18.52
C THR A 176 16.82 12.93 -19.60
N VAL A 177 16.65 12.48 -20.84
CA VAL A 177 17.25 13.11 -22.04
C VAL A 177 16.54 14.38 -22.50
N ARG A 178 15.53 14.82 -21.74
CA ARG A 178 14.70 15.97 -22.05
C ARG A 178 15.51 17.26 -21.80
N THR A 179 15.72 18.06 -22.83
CA THR A 179 16.36 19.37 -22.67
C THR A 179 15.45 20.37 -21.94
N LYS A 180 16.01 21.48 -21.45
CA LYS A 180 15.23 22.53 -20.77
C LYS A 180 14.22 23.18 -21.72
N GLU A 181 14.59 23.32 -22.99
CA GLU A 181 13.76 23.90 -24.04
C GLU A 181 12.56 22.99 -24.32
N VAL A 182 12.79 21.68 -24.55
CA VAL A 182 11.73 20.70 -24.76
C VAL A 182 10.82 20.59 -23.54
N HIS A 183 11.37 20.64 -22.32
CA HIS A 183 10.56 20.63 -21.09
C HIS A 183 9.63 21.84 -20.99
N THR A 184 10.16 23.04 -21.28
CA THR A 184 9.36 24.28 -21.26
C THR A 184 8.25 24.21 -22.30
N ARG A 185 8.58 23.77 -23.52
CA ARG A 185 7.63 23.64 -24.62
C ARG A 185 6.57 22.57 -24.37
N LEU A 186 6.91 21.44 -23.75
CA LEU A 186 5.95 20.42 -23.32
C LEU A 186 4.96 20.99 -22.30
N LYS A 187 5.45 21.74 -21.31
CA LYS A 187 4.59 22.40 -20.32
C LYS A 187 3.63 23.38 -20.99
N GLU A 188 4.11 24.23 -21.90
CA GLU A 188 3.26 25.17 -22.63
C GLU A 188 2.22 24.45 -23.49
N SER A 189 2.66 23.43 -24.24
CA SER A 189 1.81 22.64 -25.11
C SER A 189 0.70 21.92 -24.34
N PHE A 190 1.02 21.27 -23.21
CA PHE A 190 -0.03 20.64 -22.39
C PHE A 190 -0.97 21.69 -21.77
N SER A 191 -0.46 22.86 -21.40
CA SER A 191 -1.30 23.94 -20.88
C SER A 191 -2.30 24.42 -21.94
N ASP A 192 -1.87 24.56 -23.20
CA ASP A 192 -2.73 24.91 -24.32
C ASP A 192 -3.77 23.82 -24.60
N TYR A 193 -3.35 22.55 -24.56
CA TYR A 193 -4.25 21.43 -24.74
C TYR A 193 -5.31 21.36 -23.63
N ALA A 194 -4.92 21.52 -22.37
CA ALA A 194 -5.84 21.56 -21.24
C ALA A 194 -6.86 22.71 -21.35
N LEU A 195 -6.43 23.87 -21.85
CA LEU A 195 -7.33 25.01 -22.10
C LEU A 195 -8.26 24.74 -23.28
N GLN A 196 -7.77 24.09 -24.35
CA GLN A 196 -8.59 23.70 -25.49
C GLN A 196 -9.71 22.72 -25.07
N LEU A 197 -9.43 21.79 -24.17
CA LEU A 197 -10.46 20.89 -23.60
C LEU A 197 -11.59 21.67 -22.89
N GLU A 198 -11.29 22.86 -22.36
CA GLU A 198 -12.29 23.76 -21.74
C GLU A 198 -12.84 24.83 -22.70
N GLY A 199 -12.48 24.80 -23.99
CA GLY A 199 -12.88 25.82 -24.95
C GLY A 199 -12.24 27.19 -24.71
N LYS A 200 -11.07 27.24 -24.06
CA LYS A 200 -10.30 28.45 -23.74
C LYS A 200 -9.06 28.57 -24.63
N SER A 201 -8.62 29.81 -24.85
CA SER A 201 -7.38 30.12 -25.59
C SER A 201 -6.15 30.15 -24.69
N SER A 202 -4.95 30.18 -25.30
CA SER A 202 -3.65 30.22 -24.60
C SER A 202 -3.43 31.46 -23.73
N GLU A 203 -4.23 32.52 -23.89
CA GLU A 203 -4.21 33.71 -23.03
C GLU A 203 -4.55 33.38 -21.56
N TYR A 204 -5.21 32.24 -21.32
CA TYR A 204 -5.63 31.79 -20.01
C TYR A 204 -4.65 30.80 -19.34
N ARG A 205 -3.40 30.64 -19.83
CA ARG A 205 -2.37 29.74 -19.24
C ARG A 205 -2.17 29.92 -17.73
N GLN A 206 -2.37 31.12 -17.22
CA GLN A 206 -2.36 31.42 -15.79
C GLN A 206 -3.34 30.55 -14.96
N LEU A 207 -4.47 30.11 -15.54
CA LEU A 207 -5.43 29.21 -14.88
C LEU A 207 -4.83 27.81 -14.68
N VAL A 208 -4.07 27.31 -15.67
CA VAL A 208 -3.36 26.03 -15.57
C VAL A 208 -2.28 26.11 -14.50
N ASP A 209 -1.49 27.19 -14.47
CA ASP A 209 -0.49 27.41 -13.43
C ASP A 209 -1.12 27.51 -12.04
N GLN A 210 -2.27 28.19 -11.90
CA GLN A 210 -3.00 28.26 -10.63
C GLN A 210 -3.51 26.89 -10.19
N SER A 211 -4.10 26.12 -11.10
CA SER A 211 -4.55 24.74 -10.84
C SER A 211 -3.38 23.85 -10.39
N THR A 212 -2.27 23.89 -11.12
CA THR A 212 -1.04 23.14 -10.81
C THR A 212 -0.48 23.53 -9.43
N LYS A 213 -0.45 24.84 -9.11
CA LYS A 213 -0.04 25.33 -7.79
C LYS A 213 -0.95 24.86 -6.67
N ARG A 214 -2.27 24.80 -6.89
CA ARG A 214 -3.22 24.23 -5.92
C ARG A 214 -2.92 22.74 -5.69
N ALA A 215 -2.79 21.96 -6.75
CA ALA A 215 -2.49 20.53 -6.65
C ALA A 215 -1.21 20.26 -5.85
N ARG A 216 -0.16 21.04 -6.09
CA ARG A 216 1.09 21.01 -5.32
C ARG A 216 0.92 21.40 -3.85
N LYS A 217 0.16 22.45 -3.59
CA LYS A 217 -0.08 22.95 -2.23
C LYS A 217 -0.75 21.90 -1.35
N PHE A 218 -1.64 21.08 -1.90
CA PHE A 218 -2.37 20.06 -1.14
C PHE A 218 -1.69 18.69 -1.18
N GLY A 219 -1.16 18.29 -2.33
CA GLY A 219 -0.69 16.93 -2.57
C GLY A 219 0.80 16.80 -2.88
N GLY A 220 1.57 17.88 -2.77
CA GLY A 220 3.01 17.86 -3.02
C GLY A 220 3.75 16.99 -2.01
N GLY A 221 4.89 16.44 -2.41
CA GLY A 221 5.73 15.57 -1.55
C GLY A 221 6.35 16.26 -0.33
N GLU A 222 6.20 17.59 -0.21
CA GLU A 222 6.56 18.39 0.98
C GLU A 222 5.44 18.41 2.02
N ILE A 223 4.20 18.10 1.62
CA ILE A 223 2.97 18.20 2.44
C ILE A 223 2.45 16.80 2.79
N VAL A 224 2.46 15.90 1.81
CA VAL A 224 2.03 14.52 1.95
C VAL A 224 3.25 13.66 2.31
N GLY A 225 3.28 13.16 3.54
CA GLY A 225 4.45 12.49 4.09
C GLY A 225 4.79 11.11 3.49
N PRO A 226 5.92 10.50 3.92
CA PRO A 226 6.92 11.06 4.84
C PRO A 226 7.68 12.24 4.22
N THR A 227 8.26 13.14 5.02
CA THR A 227 9.00 14.34 4.58
C THR A 227 10.19 13.98 3.68
N LYS A 228 9.92 13.81 2.38
CA LYS A 228 10.79 13.07 1.45
C LYS A 228 12.19 13.68 1.33
N SER A 229 12.31 15.00 1.33
CA SER A 229 13.60 15.68 1.17
C SER A 229 14.45 15.72 2.45
N GLN A 230 13.83 15.61 3.63
CA GLN A 230 14.52 15.68 4.92
C GLN A 230 14.99 14.31 5.41
N GLU A 231 14.26 13.25 5.09
CA GLU A 231 14.55 11.89 5.57
C GLU A 231 15.33 11.03 4.58
N ARG A 232 15.47 11.48 3.34
CA ARG A 232 16.00 10.67 2.24
C ARG A 232 17.30 11.24 1.70
N ARG A 233 18.24 10.33 1.47
CA ARG A 233 19.51 10.64 0.84
C ARG A 233 19.59 9.92 -0.50
N ARG A 234 19.68 10.68 -1.59
CA ARG A 234 20.06 10.11 -2.89
C ARG A 234 21.48 9.59 -2.80
N VAL A 235 21.72 8.42 -3.38
CA VAL A 235 23.04 7.82 -3.49
C VAL A 235 23.31 7.61 -4.98
N GLU A 236 24.49 8.01 -5.43
CA GLU A 236 24.94 7.78 -6.80
C GLU A 236 25.35 6.31 -6.94
N GLU A 237 24.41 5.49 -7.39
CA GLU A 237 24.57 4.06 -7.64
C GLU A 237 23.81 3.69 -8.91
N GLU A 238 24.19 2.57 -9.53
CA GLU A 238 23.45 2.04 -10.66
C GLU A 238 21.99 1.71 -10.27
N SER A 239 21.06 2.16 -11.11
CA SER A 239 19.63 1.84 -10.98
C SER A 239 19.43 0.36 -11.26
N LEU A 240 19.02 -0.40 -10.25
CA LEU A 240 18.72 -1.83 -10.40
C LEU A 240 17.26 -2.01 -10.84
N PRO A 241 16.95 -3.03 -11.65
CA PRO A 241 15.58 -3.43 -11.91
C PRO A 241 14.83 -3.72 -10.60
N ARG A 242 13.60 -3.22 -10.49
CA ARG A 242 12.70 -3.44 -9.37
C ARG A 242 11.32 -3.83 -9.88
N THR A 243 10.72 -4.83 -9.26
CA THR A 243 9.34 -5.25 -9.51
C THR A 243 8.51 -5.09 -8.26
N GLY A 244 7.61 -4.11 -8.19
CA GLY A 244 6.79 -3.91 -6.98
C GLY A 244 7.60 -3.52 -5.75
N ILE A 245 6.94 -3.45 -4.59
CA ILE A 245 7.58 -3.01 -3.35
C ILE A 245 8.48 -4.10 -2.80
N HIS A 246 9.71 -3.71 -2.42
CA HIS A 246 10.76 -4.62 -1.95
C HIS A 246 11.07 -5.76 -2.94
N ASP A 247 10.84 -5.50 -4.24
CA ASP A 247 11.08 -6.44 -5.34
C ASP A 247 10.22 -7.72 -5.26
N CYS A 248 8.99 -7.60 -4.72
CA CYS A 248 8.05 -8.73 -4.58
C CYS A 248 7.20 -8.99 -5.84
N GLY A 249 7.29 -8.14 -6.86
CA GLY A 249 6.40 -8.11 -8.00
C GLY A 249 6.47 -9.35 -8.87
N LYS A 250 7.67 -9.90 -9.07
CA LYS A 250 7.85 -11.18 -9.77
C LYS A 250 7.14 -12.33 -9.05
N ASP A 251 7.34 -12.46 -7.74
CA ASP A 251 6.71 -13.53 -6.95
C ASP A 251 5.18 -13.38 -6.98
N VAL A 252 4.69 -12.14 -6.90
CA VAL A 252 3.26 -11.83 -7.03
C VAL A 252 2.71 -12.19 -8.42
N ASP A 253 3.43 -11.89 -9.49
CA ASP A 253 3.02 -12.26 -10.84
C ASP A 253 2.96 -13.77 -11.03
N GLU A 254 3.88 -14.52 -10.42
CA GLU A 254 3.83 -15.99 -10.43
C GLU A 254 2.55 -16.48 -9.72
N LEU A 255 2.24 -15.95 -8.53
CA LEU A 255 1.04 -16.29 -7.76
C LEU A 255 -0.26 -15.93 -8.48
N LEU A 256 -0.31 -14.80 -9.18
CA LEU A 256 -1.44 -14.40 -10.02
C LEU A 256 -1.48 -15.18 -11.34
N GLY A 257 -0.50 -16.05 -11.61
CA GLY A 257 -0.37 -16.78 -12.86
C GLY A 257 -0.19 -15.85 -14.07
N ARG A 258 0.48 -14.71 -13.90
CA ARG A 258 0.74 -13.67 -14.90
C ARG A 258 2.20 -13.51 -15.31
N PHE A 259 3.14 -14.10 -14.57
CA PHE A 259 4.56 -14.00 -14.89
C PHE A 259 4.86 -14.45 -16.33
N GLU A 260 5.59 -13.64 -17.09
CA GLU A 260 5.96 -13.86 -18.51
C GLU A 260 4.77 -14.07 -19.47
N LYS A 261 3.53 -13.78 -19.05
CA LYS A 261 2.36 -13.77 -19.95
C LYS A 261 2.20 -12.41 -20.61
N GLU A 262 1.42 -12.36 -21.68
CA GLU A 262 1.05 -11.09 -22.32
C GLU A 262 0.49 -10.09 -21.30
N GLY A 263 0.91 -8.84 -21.36
CA GLY A 263 0.48 -7.80 -20.43
C GLY A 263 1.09 -7.87 -19.03
N HIS A 264 2.05 -8.77 -18.76
CA HIS A 264 2.75 -8.81 -17.47
C HIS A 264 3.51 -7.50 -17.21
N LEU A 265 3.60 -7.12 -15.93
CA LEU A 265 4.27 -5.89 -15.53
C LEU A 265 5.79 -6.09 -15.46
N VAL A 266 6.50 -5.47 -16.39
CA VAL A 266 7.97 -5.53 -16.48
C VAL A 266 8.66 -4.77 -15.33
N PRO A 267 9.92 -5.10 -15.01
CA PRO A 267 10.70 -4.37 -14.02
C PRO A 267 10.92 -2.91 -14.40
N THR A 268 10.89 -2.02 -13.41
CA THR A 268 11.25 -0.60 -13.56
C THR A 268 12.65 -0.35 -13.03
N LYS A 269 13.35 0.65 -13.56
CA LYS A 269 14.64 1.10 -13.04
C LYS A 269 14.49 2.53 -12.55
N TRP A 270 14.78 2.79 -11.29
CA TRP A 270 14.81 4.15 -10.76
C TRP A 270 15.87 4.30 -9.68
N SER A 271 16.43 5.50 -9.62
CA SER A 271 17.40 5.88 -8.59
C SER A 271 16.73 5.84 -7.21
N SER A 272 17.09 4.85 -6.40
CA SER A 272 16.53 4.73 -5.04
C SER A 272 17.24 5.64 -4.05
N ALA A 273 16.48 6.30 -3.18
CA ALA A 273 17.07 7.01 -2.04
C ALA A 273 17.09 6.11 -0.80
N ARG A 274 18.11 6.31 0.04
CA ARG A 274 18.21 5.70 1.37
C ARG A 274 17.38 6.49 2.36
N LEU A 275 16.78 5.82 3.34
CA LEU A 275 16.05 6.48 4.43
C LEU A 275 16.88 6.47 5.70
N HIS A 276 16.70 7.48 6.55
CA HIS A 276 17.30 7.48 7.87
C HIS A 276 16.94 6.20 8.65
N VAL A 277 17.93 5.55 9.28
CA VAL A 277 17.78 4.23 9.92
C VAL A 277 16.67 4.19 10.97
N LYS A 278 16.57 5.22 11.82
CA LYS A 278 15.49 5.36 12.80
C LYS A 278 14.09 5.28 12.16
N ARG A 279 13.92 5.81 10.95
CA ARG A 279 12.63 5.78 10.25
C ARG A 279 12.25 4.34 9.87
N VAL A 280 13.21 3.63 9.30
CA VAL A 280 13.04 2.23 8.87
C VAL A 280 12.82 1.30 10.07
N GLU A 281 13.45 1.58 11.21
CA GLU A 281 13.30 0.79 12.44
C GLU A 281 12.00 1.07 13.20
N THR A 282 11.47 2.29 13.12
CA THR A 282 10.28 2.71 13.91
C THR A 282 8.96 2.45 13.19
N ILE A 283 8.97 2.35 11.86
CA ILE A 283 7.77 2.15 11.05
C ILE A 283 7.65 0.69 10.65
N GLN A 284 6.60 0.03 11.17
CA GLN A 284 6.21 -1.32 10.79
C GLN A 284 5.31 -1.31 9.54
N GLU A 285 5.83 -0.75 8.44
CA GLU A 285 5.23 -0.74 7.10
C GLU A 285 6.37 -0.82 6.07
N PRO A 286 6.10 -1.35 4.86
CA PRO A 286 7.05 -1.27 3.76
C PRO A 286 7.27 0.18 3.33
N LEU A 287 8.51 0.52 3.00
CA LEU A 287 8.91 1.84 2.49
C LEU A 287 9.65 1.66 1.17
N ALA A 288 9.41 2.51 0.16
CA ALA A 288 10.08 2.41 -1.15
C ALA A 288 11.29 3.34 -1.26
N GLY A 289 11.20 4.57 -0.76
CA GLY A 289 12.29 5.56 -0.84
C GLY A 289 12.44 6.23 -2.20
N HIS A 290 11.48 6.09 -3.12
CA HIS A 290 11.48 6.76 -4.42
C HIS A 290 11.13 8.25 -4.34
N MET A 291 11.88 9.09 -5.05
CA MET A 291 11.82 10.56 -4.93
C MET A 291 10.90 11.26 -5.94
N SER A 292 10.23 10.53 -6.84
CA SER A 292 9.48 11.12 -7.96
C SER A 292 8.06 10.54 -8.08
N ALA A 293 7.22 11.17 -8.91
CA ALA A 293 5.82 10.80 -9.15
C ALA A 293 4.96 10.84 -7.87
N SER A 294 4.34 11.98 -7.56
CA SER A 294 3.36 12.05 -6.47
C SER A 294 1.97 11.59 -6.95
N PRO A 295 1.12 11.04 -6.06
CA PRO A 295 -0.29 10.79 -6.40
C PRO A 295 -0.97 12.02 -6.99
N SER A 296 -0.62 13.22 -6.50
CA SER A 296 -1.16 14.49 -6.98
C SER A 296 -0.83 14.83 -8.42
N GLU A 297 0.36 14.48 -8.91
CA GLU A 297 0.74 14.70 -10.31
C GLU A 297 -0.10 13.84 -11.25
N ILE A 298 -0.26 12.55 -10.92
CA ILE A 298 -1.06 11.60 -11.69
C ILE A 298 -2.54 12.03 -11.67
N LEU A 299 -3.09 12.26 -10.48
CA LEU A 299 -4.51 12.53 -10.30
C LEU A 299 -4.93 13.89 -10.87
N TRP A 300 -4.08 14.92 -10.78
CA TRP A 300 -4.33 16.22 -11.41
C TRP A 300 -4.40 16.09 -12.93
N THR A 301 -3.45 15.39 -13.55
CA THR A 301 -3.48 15.14 -15.00
C THR A 301 -4.70 14.33 -15.39
N TRP A 302 -5.02 13.30 -14.62
CA TRP A 302 -6.17 12.42 -14.87
C TRP A 302 -7.47 13.22 -14.86
N ASP A 303 -7.68 14.09 -13.88
CA ASP A 303 -8.88 14.95 -13.80
C ASP A 303 -9.05 15.84 -15.05
N ILE A 304 -7.95 16.44 -15.52
CA ILE A 304 -7.98 17.31 -16.71
C ILE A 304 -8.36 16.50 -17.95
N LEU A 305 -7.68 15.37 -18.17
CA LEU A 305 -7.91 14.53 -19.35
C LEU A 305 -9.27 13.83 -19.33
N ALA A 306 -9.81 13.55 -18.15
CA ALA A 306 -11.17 13.07 -17.97
C ALA A 306 -12.23 14.19 -18.07
N GLY A 307 -11.85 15.42 -18.41
CA GLY A 307 -12.76 16.54 -18.62
C GLY A 307 -13.41 17.09 -17.34
N ARG A 308 -12.80 16.87 -16.17
CA ARG A 308 -13.31 17.40 -14.88
C ARG A 308 -13.02 18.89 -14.71
N GLY A 309 -12.08 19.42 -15.49
CA GLY A 309 -11.73 20.84 -15.52
C GLY A 309 -10.67 21.25 -14.50
N LEU A 310 -9.93 22.31 -14.83
CA LEU A 310 -8.81 22.91 -14.09
C LEU A 310 -9.22 23.35 -12.68
N ASP A 311 -10.46 23.82 -12.51
CA ASP A 311 -10.98 24.27 -11.22
C ASP A 311 -11.30 23.13 -10.26
N CYS A 312 -11.48 21.92 -10.79
CA CYS A 312 -11.80 20.72 -10.02
C CYS A 312 -10.61 19.75 -9.90
N ALA A 313 -9.56 19.92 -10.72
CA ALA A 313 -8.40 19.04 -10.74
C ALA A 313 -7.63 19.09 -9.41
N TYR A 314 -7.57 17.95 -8.72
CA TYR A 314 -6.90 17.77 -7.43
C TYR A 314 -7.14 18.93 -6.45
N THR A 315 -8.40 19.21 -6.10
CA THR A 315 -8.74 20.36 -5.25
C THR A 315 -8.60 20.12 -3.75
N GLY A 316 -8.39 18.87 -3.31
CA GLY A 316 -8.31 18.52 -1.88
C GLY A 316 -9.53 18.97 -1.07
N ASN A 317 -10.68 19.16 -1.71
CA ASN A 317 -11.83 19.86 -1.13
C ASN A 317 -12.64 18.88 -0.25
N PRO A 318 -12.70 19.06 1.08
CA PRO A 318 -13.49 18.21 1.96
C PRO A 318 -15.00 18.32 1.71
N ASP A 319 -15.46 19.40 1.06
CA ASP A 319 -16.88 19.60 0.72
C ASP A 319 -17.28 18.92 -0.60
N LYS A 320 -16.33 18.33 -1.35
CA LYS A 320 -16.68 17.46 -2.48
C LYS A 320 -17.18 16.14 -1.88
N GLU A 321 -18.45 15.82 -2.12
CA GLU A 321 -18.89 14.43 -2.01
C GLU A 321 -17.96 13.57 -2.88
N THR A 322 -17.38 12.55 -2.26
CA THR A 322 -16.60 11.55 -2.97
C THR A 322 -17.47 10.87 -3.99
N ASP A 323 -17.25 11.18 -5.26
CA ASP A 323 -17.83 10.36 -6.31
C ASP A 323 -17.02 9.06 -6.45
N PHE A 324 -17.74 8.02 -6.87
CA PHE A 324 -17.17 6.70 -7.09
C PHE A 324 -15.99 6.73 -8.09
N PHE A 325 -16.02 7.68 -9.03
CA PHE A 325 -14.98 7.85 -10.05
C PHE A 325 -13.67 8.40 -9.49
N SER A 326 -13.73 9.26 -8.47
CA SER A 326 -12.54 9.75 -7.75
C SER A 326 -11.86 8.60 -7.00
N SER A 327 -12.65 7.71 -6.40
CA SER A 327 -12.12 6.48 -5.80
C SER A 327 -11.45 5.58 -6.84
N ALA A 328 -12.04 5.48 -8.04
CA ALA A 328 -11.44 4.74 -9.15
C ALA A 328 -10.08 5.30 -9.58
N ARG A 329 -9.98 6.62 -9.81
CA ARG A 329 -8.70 7.26 -10.17
C ARG A 329 -7.66 7.13 -9.05
N ALA A 330 -8.07 7.27 -7.79
CA ALA A 330 -7.21 7.03 -6.63
C ALA A 330 -6.69 5.59 -6.57
N GLY A 331 -7.58 4.61 -6.73
CA GLY A 331 -7.21 3.19 -6.75
C GLY A 331 -6.28 2.84 -7.91
N GLY A 332 -6.54 3.35 -9.12
CA GLY A 332 -5.63 3.19 -10.27
C GLY A 332 -4.25 3.78 -10.01
N THR A 333 -4.20 4.97 -9.41
CA THR A 333 -2.94 5.64 -9.02
C THR A 333 -2.16 4.82 -7.99
N CYS A 334 -2.83 4.31 -6.94
CA CYS A 334 -2.23 3.40 -5.97
C CYS A 334 -1.71 2.12 -6.63
N ALA A 335 -2.52 1.51 -7.50
CA ALA A 335 -2.19 0.26 -8.18
C ALA A 335 -0.92 0.39 -9.02
N PHE A 336 -0.79 1.49 -9.75
CA PHE A 336 0.42 1.81 -10.52
C PHE A 336 1.64 2.02 -9.61
N LEU A 337 1.54 2.96 -8.66
CA LEU A 337 2.70 3.36 -7.85
C LEU A 337 3.22 2.20 -6.99
N ILE A 338 2.33 1.38 -6.43
CA ILE A 338 2.68 0.21 -5.60
C ILE A 338 3.09 -0.97 -6.47
N GLY A 339 2.30 -1.30 -7.50
CA GLY A 339 2.50 -2.49 -8.34
C GLY A 339 3.81 -2.45 -9.13
N CYS A 340 4.23 -1.27 -9.57
CA CYS A 340 5.52 -1.04 -10.23
C CYS A 340 6.67 -0.81 -9.24
N GLY A 341 6.36 -0.58 -7.96
CA GLY A 341 7.34 -0.47 -6.88
C GLY A 341 7.86 0.94 -6.64
N TYR A 342 7.23 1.97 -7.22
CA TYR A 342 7.60 3.37 -6.99
C TYR A 342 7.28 3.82 -5.56
N HIS A 343 6.13 3.48 -4.99
CA HIS A 343 5.74 3.93 -3.65
C HIS A 343 5.03 2.83 -2.88
N SER A 344 5.24 2.79 -1.57
CA SER A 344 4.46 1.94 -0.66
C SER A 344 3.04 2.47 -0.45
N ALA A 345 2.15 1.61 0.07
CA ALA A 345 0.83 1.99 0.55
C ALA A 345 0.88 3.22 1.47
N LEU A 346 1.86 3.27 2.36
CA LEU A 346 2.05 4.39 3.29
C LEU A 346 2.35 5.72 2.58
N GLU A 347 3.16 5.67 1.53
CA GLU A 347 3.60 6.86 0.77
C GLU A 347 2.52 7.40 -0.17
N VAL A 348 1.53 6.58 -0.54
CA VAL A 348 0.40 7.02 -1.40
C VAL A 348 -0.87 7.36 -0.61
N LEU A 349 -1.02 6.85 0.61
CA LEU A 349 -2.25 6.95 1.39
C LEU A 349 -2.71 8.40 1.59
N HIS A 350 -1.86 9.27 2.12
CA HIS A 350 -2.28 10.62 2.49
C HIS A 350 -2.68 11.45 1.25
N GLY A 351 -1.95 11.33 0.14
CA GLY A 351 -2.28 12.07 -1.09
C GLY A 351 -3.59 11.59 -1.71
N THR A 352 -3.83 10.28 -1.70
CA THR A 352 -5.06 9.71 -2.24
C THR A 352 -6.26 9.96 -1.34
N MET A 353 -6.11 9.98 -0.01
CA MET A 353 -7.16 10.37 0.92
C MET A 353 -7.58 11.83 0.74
N LEU A 354 -6.60 12.76 0.67
CA LEU A 354 -6.91 14.17 0.40
C LEU A 354 -7.64 14.35 -0.93
N TYR A 355 -7.25 13.58 -1.95
CA TYR A 355 -7.90 13.61 -3.25
C TYR A 355 -9.38 13.20 -3.16
N VAL A 356 -9.69 12.18 -2.37
CA VAL A 356 -11.07 11.76 -2.08
C VAL A 356 -11.68 12.54 -0.90
N GLY A 357 -11.26 13.79 -0.67
CA GLY A 357 -11.90 14.67 0.33
C GLY A 357 -11.70 14.27 1.80
N GLN A 358 -10.82 13.32 2.10
CA GLN A 358 -10.52 12.88 3.46
C GLN A 358 -9.16 13.42 3.91
N ASP A 359 -9.15 14.37 4.85
CA ASP A 359 -7.92 14.86 5.46
C ASP A 359 -7.60 14.10 6.75
N LEU A 360 -6.43 13.45 6.78
CA LEU A 360 -5.93 12.68 7.91
C LEU A 360 -5.87 13.48 9.22
N GLN A 361 -5.55 14.77 9.15
CA GLN A 361 -5.44 15.63 10.33
C GLN A 361 -6.82 15.92 10.94
N HIS A 362 -7.86 15.93 10.10
CA HIS A 362 -9.25 16.15 10.52
C HIS A 362 -9.94 14.85 10.94
N VAL A 363 -9.53 13.70 10.39
CA VAL A 363 -10.11 12.38 10.71
C VAL A 363 -9.57 11.78 12.01
N LEU A 364 -8.35 12.15 12.44
CA LEU A 364 -7.72 11.62 13.68
C LEU A 364 -7.21 12.71 14.64
N PRO A 365 -8.02 13.72 15.03
CA PRO A 365 -7.56 14.85 15.83
C PRO A 365 -7.04 14.42 17.22
N GLU A 366 -7.60 13.37 17.82
CA GLU A 366 -7.13 12.88 19.11
C GLU A 366 -5.78 12.16 19.02
N ALA A 367 -5.51 11.46 17.91
CA ALA A 367 -4.22 10.82 17.69
C ALA A 367 -3.10 11.87 17.59
N VAL A 368 -3.44 13.04 17.02
CA VAL A 368 -2.54 14.20 16.93
C VAL A 368 -2.21 14.73 18.32
N GLU A 369 -3.23 15.02 19.11
CA GLU A 369 -3.08 15.59 20.45
C GLU A 369 -2.36 14.66 21.42
N ILE A 370 -2.65 13.35 21.36
CA ILE A 370 -2.02 12.35 22.23
C ILE A 370 -0.53 12.24 21.92
N ARG A 371 -0.13 12.23 20.65
CA ARG A 371 1.28 12.10 20.31
C ARG A 371 2.07 13.36 20.69
N GLU A 372 1.52 14.56 20.47
CA GLU A 372 2.13 15.81 20.94
C GLU A 372 2.37 15.73 22.46
N LYS A 373 1.41 15.19 23.23
CA LYS A 373 1.55 14.97 24.68
C LYS A 373 2.57 13.89 25.05
N GLU A 374 2.66 12.80 24.30
CA GLU A 374 3.55 11.66 24.60
C GLU A 374 5.01 11.91 24.20
N THR A 375 5.26 12.60 23.08
CA THR A 375 6.61 12.80 22.54
C THR A 375 7.15 14.20 22.77
N GLY A 376 6.29 15.18 23.08
CA GLY A 376 6.67 16.59 23.19
C GLY A 376 7.03 17.24 21.85
N PHE A 377 6.88 16.54 20.72
CA PHE A 377 7.17 17.05 19.39
C PHE A 377 5.87 17.49 18.69
N LYS A 378 5.87 18.75 18.22
CA LYS A 378 4.81 19.38 17.45
C LYS A 378 5.11 19.37 15.95
N GLU A 379 5.72 18.29 15.47
CA GLU A 379 6.00 18.12 14.04
C GLU A 379 4.74 17.65 13.30
N PRO A 380 4.58 17.99 12.00
CA PRO A 380 3.45 17.51 11.22
C PRO A 380 3.42 15.99 11.20
N LEU A 381 2.34 15.42 11.71
CA LEU A 381 2.15 13.97 11.78
C LEU A 381 1.91 13.45 10.38
N ASP A 382 2.94 12.84 9.82
CA ASP A 382 2.82 12.17 8.53
C ASP A 382 2.04 10.85 8.64
N ALA A 383 1.64 10.31 7.49
CA ALA A 383 0.95 9.02 7.41
C ALA A 383 1.73 7.90 8.10
N GLY A 384 3.07 7.93 8.06
CA GLY A 384 3.94 6.95 8.74
C GLY A 384 3.81 6.90 10.24
N THR A 385 3.38 8.01 10.83
CA THR A 385 3.06 8.06 12.24
C THR A 385 1.68 7.49 12.56
N LEU A 386 0.70 7.82 11.73
CA LEU A 386 -0.71 7.57 12.02
C LEU A 386 -1.16 6.17 11.58
N PHE A 387 -0.56 5.64 10.52
CA PHE A 387 -0.99 4.42 9.82
C PHE A 387 0.15 3.40 9.68
N HIS A 388 0.88 3.15 10.76
CA HIS A 388 1.90 2.09 10.79
C HIS A 388 1.31 0.73 11.23
N SER A 389 2.16 -0.31 11.28
CA SER A 389 1.77 -1.68 11.71
C SER A 389 0.68 -2.29 10.82
N GLY A 390 0.81 -2.11 9.50
CA GLY A 390 -0.10 -2.67 8.49
C GLY A 390 -1.40 -1.89 8.27
N ALA A 391 -1.64 -0.79 9.00
CA ALA A 391 -2.85 0.02 8.85
C ALA A 391 -2.93 0.70 7.47
N ALA A 392 -1.84 1.29 6.98
CA ALA A 392 -1.82 1.89 5.65
C ALA A 392 -1.98 0.83 4.56
N THR A 393 -1.27 -0.30 4.72
CA THR A 393 -1.40 -1.43 3.80
C THR A 393 -2.85 -1.93 3.71
N SER A 394 -3.57 -2.01 4.85
CA SER A 394 -4.95 -2.50 4.88
C SER A 394 -5.93 -1.52 4.22
N LEU A 395 -5.84 -0.22 4.54
CA LEU A 395 -6.72 0.78 3.94
C LEU A 395 -6.54 0.90 2.42
N VAL A 396 -5.29 0.88 1.95
CA VAL A 396 -5.02 0.91 0.50
C VAL A 396 -5.45 -0.39 -0.16
N GLU A 397 -5.33 -1.53 0.50
CA GLU A 397 -5.85 -2.79 -0.02
C GLU A 397 -7.37 -2.76 -0.19
N ASP A 398 -8.12 -2.23 0.77
CA ASP A 398 -9.58 -2.14 0.67
C ASP A 398 -9.98 -1.30 -0.56
N LEU A 399 -9.32 -0.15 -0.77
CA LEU A 399 -9.51 0.67 -1.97
C LEU A 399 -9.18 -0.08 -3.26
N LEU A 400 -8.08 -0.85 -3.28
CA LEU A 400 -7.66 -1.62 -4.45
C LEU A 400 -8.60 -2.78 -4.73
N ASP A 401 -9.12 -3.45 -3.71
CA ASP A 401 -10.07 -4.55 -3.84
C ASP A 401 -11.42 -4.05 -4.38
N ASP A 402 -11.88 -2.88 -3.96
CA ASP A 402 -13.05 -2.21 -4.55
C ASP A 402 -12.84 -1.90 -6.05
N MET A 403 -11.61 -1.55 -6.42
CA MET A 403 -11.22 -1.26 -7.81
C MET A 403 -10.76 -2.50 -8.60
N THR A 404 -10.88 -3.69 -8.02
CA THR A 404 -10.60 -4.96 -8.68
C THR A 404 -11.91 -5.66 -9.02
N SER A 405 -12.03 -6.17 -10.24
CA SER A 405 -13.19 -6.95 -10.66
C SER A 405 -13.36 -8.24 -9.84
N THR A 406 -14.55 -8.83 -9.88
CA THR A 406 -14.84 -10.10 -9.21
C THR A 406 -13.85 -11.19 -9.59
N VAL A 407 -13.48 -11.31 -10.87
CA VAL A 407 -12.50 -12.31 -11.35
C VAL A 407 -11.12 -12.08 -10.72
N GLY A 408 -10.68 -10.83 -10.63
CA GLY A 408 -9.41 -10.48 -9.99
C GLY A 408 -9.42 -10.79 -8.50
N ARG A 409 -10.51 -10.46 -7.80
CA ARG A 409 -10.67 -10.75 -6.36
C ARG A 409 -10.73 -12.25 -6.09
N GLU A 410 -11.45 -13.02 -6.89
CA GLU A 410 -11.50 -14.48 -6.79
C GLU A 410 -10.11 -15.09 -6.99
N THR A 411 -9.39 -14.64 -8.03
CA THR A 411 -8.01 -15.06 -8.31
C THR A 411 -7.10 -14.76 -7.11
N LYS A 412 -7.14 -13.52 -6.60
CA LYS A 412 -6.40 -13.10 -5.40
C LYS A 412 -6.75 -13.97 -4.18
N SER A 413 -8.04 -14.18 -3.91
CA SER A 413 -8.52 -14.92 -2.74
C SER A 413 -8.15 -16.41 -2.76
N SER A 414 -7.92 -16.97 -3.96
CA SER A 414 -7.49 -18.36 -4.14
C SER A 414 -6.01 -18.59 -3.75
N ILE A 415 -5.24 -17.51 -3.63
CA ILE A 415 -3.83 -17.55 -3.24
C ILE A 415 -3.74 -17.67 -1.72
N LYS A 416 -3.15 -18.76 -1.24
CA LYS A 416 -2.81 -18.93 0.17
C LYS A 416 -1.47 -18.27 0.42
N ILE A 417 -1.47 -17.08 1.04
CA ILE A 417 -0.26 -16.50 1.60
C ILE A 417 0.10 -17.34 2.82
N VAL A 418 1.08 -18.24 2.67
CA VAL A 418 1.63 -19.04 3.75
C VAL A 418 2.31 -18.10 4.74
N GLN A 419 1.69 -17.87 5.89
CA GLN A 419 2.49 -17.64 7.08
C GLN A 419 3.12 -19.00 7.41
N GLU A 420 4.44 -19.12 7.35
CA GLU A 420 5.08 -20.33 7.88
C GLU A 420 4.72 -20.43 9.37
N GLU A 421 3.77 -21.32 9.67
CA GLU A 421 3.74 -21.99 10.94
C GLU A 421 5.13 -22.60 11.13
N THR A 422 5.82 -22.18 12.19
CA THR A 422 7.09 -22.74 12.63
C THR A 422 7.02 -24.27 12.53
N PRO A 423 7.98 -24.96 11.89
CA PRO A 423 7.84 -26.39 11.65
C PRO A 423 7.65 -27.10 12.97
N SER A 424 6.48 -27.74 13.12
CA SER A 424 6.25 -28.73 14.14
C SER A 424 7.29 -29.82 13.98
N ILE A 425 7.94 -30.18 15.09
CA ILE A 425 8.84 -31.32 15.21
C ILE A 425 8.00 -32.59 15.06
N GLU A 426 7.52 -32.90 13.85
CA GLU A 426 6.78 -34.13 13.57
C GLU A 426 7.04 -34.65 12.14
N MET A 427 8.27 -34.53 11.61
CA MET A 427 8.70 -35.37 10.48
C MET A 427 10.15 -35.86 10.54
N VAL A 428 10.76 -35.93 11.73
CA VAL A 428 11.96 -36.75 11.97
C VAL A 428 11.70 -37.63 13.18
N HIS A 429 10.97 -38.72 12.96
CA HIS A 429 11.06 -40.03 13.65
C HIS A 429 9.80 -40.87 13.40
N LYS A 430 9.50 -41.15 12.14
CA LYS A 430 8.83 -42.41 11.77
C LYS A 430 9.86 -43.29 11.07
N GLU A 431 10.73 -43.87 11.89
CA GLU A 431 11.37 -45.17 11.69
C GLU A 431 12.45 -45.31 12.77
N LYS A 432 12.03 -45.71 13.98
CA LYS A 432 12.77 -46.68 14.81
C LYS A 432 12.08 -46.89 16.16
N PHE A 433 11.82 -48.18 16.41
CA PHE A 433 11.70 -48.86 17.70
C PHE A 433 10.44 -48.69 18.57
N LYS A 434 9.62 -49.75 18.46
CA LYS A 434 8.93 -50.43 19.55
C LYS A 434 9.67 -50.38 20.91
N GLU A 435 8.81 -50.36 21.94
CA GLU A 435 8.91 -50.96 23.29
C GLU A 435 9.24 -50.10 24.52
N LYS A 436 8.27 -50.19 25.46
CA LYS A 436 8.36 -50.20 26.94
C LYS A 436 8.61 -48.85 27.63
N SER A 437 7.55 -48.18 28.09
CA SER A 437 6.87 -48.34 29.41
C SER A 437 7.70 -47.84 30.60
N VAL A 438 7.22 -46.78 31.29
CA VAL A 438 6.92 -46.74 32.74
C VAL A 438 6.37 -45.35 33.11
N LEU A 439 5.30 -45.39 33.91
CA LEU A 439 4.47 -44.36 34.53
C LEU A 439 5.10 -42.99 34.86
N LYS A 440 4.37 -41.90 34.54
CA LYS A 440 4.21 -40.72 35.41
C LYS A 440 2.93 -39.93 35.11
N GLU A 441 2.45 -39.32 36.20
CA GLU A 441 1.23 -38.58 36.50
C GLU A 441 0.49 -37.82 35.38
N SER A 442 -0.84 -37.87 35.50
CA SER A 442 -1.84 -37.14 34.74
C SER A 442 -1.78 -35.63 34.98
N VAL A 443 -1.60 -34.85 33.91
CA VAL A 443 -2.10 -33.48 33.82
C VAL A 443 -2.78 -33.32 32.46
N GLU A 444 -4.05 -32.92 32.50
CA GLU A 444 -4.94 -32.74 31.34
C GLU A 444 -4.39 -31.73 30.30
N PRO A 445 -4.73 -31.92 29.00
CA PRO A 445 -4.18 -31.10 27.92
C PRO A 445 -4.90 -29.75 27.79
N LYS A 446 -4.14 -28.65 27.80
CA LYS A 446 -4.63 -27.34 27.36
C LYS A 446 -4.52 -27.22 25.84
N VAL A 447 -5.69 -27.18 25.21
CA VAL A 447 -5.96 -26.84 23.80
C VAL A 447 -5.33 -25.49 23.45
N SER A 448 -4.46 -25.40 22.43
CA SER A 448 -3.92 -24.13 21.94
C SER A 448 -4.73 -23.60 20.75
N THR A 449 -5.49 -22.54 20.98
CA THR A 449 -6.28 -21.78 20.01
C THR A 449 -5.42 -20.81 19.18
N LYS A 450 -5.65 -20.78 17.85
CA LYS A 450 -5.11 -19.78 16.91
C LYS A 450 -5.32 -18.35 17.43
N LYS A 451 -4.30 -17.48 17.37
CA LYS A 451 -4.41 -16.07 17.78
C LYS A 451 -5.28 -15.28 16.80
N LYS A 452 -6.34 -14.63 17.30
CA LYS A 452 -7.20 -13.75 16.49
C LYS A 452 -6.45 -12.48 16.04
N PRO A 453 -6.75 -11.92 14.87
CA PRO A 453 -6.19 -10.64 14.43
C PRO A 453 -6.68 -9.46 15.29
N MET A 454 -5.86 -8.40 15.42
CA MET A 454 -6.11 -7.24 16.28
C MET A 454 -7.47 -6.58 16.03
N TRP A 455 -7.86 -6.43 14.76
CA TRP A 455 -9.15 -5.84 14.40
C TRP A 455 -10.34 -6.63 14.94
N GLN A 456 -10.24 -7.96 14.96
CA GLN A 456 -11.31 -8.83 15.48
C GLN A 456 -11.38 -8.76 17.01
N ILE A 457 -10.23 -8.60 17.68
CA ILE A 457 -10.17 -8.38 19.12
C ILE A 457 -10.80 -7.01 19.48
N LEU A 458 -10.53 -5.98 18.69
CA LEU A 458 -11.11 -4.64 18.88
C LEU A 458 -12.61 -4.61 18.54
N SER A 459 -13.04 -5.34 17.52
CA SER A 459 -14.46 -5.55 17.21
C SER A 459 -15.20 -6.31 18.31
N ASP A 460 -14.57 -7.35 18.89
CA ASP A 460 -15.10 -8.07 20.05
C ASP A 460 -15.22 -7.17 21.31
N LEU A 461 -14.46 -6.08 21.36
CA LEU A 461 -14.56 -5.03 22.38
C LEU A 461 -15.61 -3.95 22.04
N GLY A 462 -16.22 -4.01 20.86
CA GLY A 462 -17.24 -3.05 20.41
C GLY A 462 -16.67 -1.81 19.71
N PHE A 463 -15.43 -1.88 19.21
CA PHE A 463 -14.86 -0.81 18.39
C PHE A 463 -15.09 -1.08 16.90
N GLU A 464 -15.52 -0.06 16.18
CA GLU A 464 -15.67 -0.08 14.72
C GLU A 464 -14.36 0.24 13.99
N SER A 465 -13.32 0.65 14.73
CA SER A 465 -12.00 1.03 14.20
C SER A 465 -10.90 0.15 14.77
N VAL A 466 -9.83 -0.02 13.99
CA VAL A 466 -8.62 -0.78 14.35
C VAL A 466 -7.54 0.09 15.01
N ALA A 467 -7.67 1.42 14.91
CA ALA A 467 -6.74 2.39 15.45
C ALA A 467 -7.25 2.95 16.79
N VAL A 468 -7.44 2.07 17.78
CA VAL A 468 -8.02 2.43 19.08
C VAL A 468 -6.90 2.76 20.08
N PRO A 469 -6.90 3.95 20.70
CA PRO A 469 -5.97 4.29 21.77
C PRO A 469 -6.05 3.30 22.95
N ILE A 470 -4.90 2.93 23.52
CA ILE A 470 -4.81 1.89 24.57
C ILE A 470 -5.69 2.22 25.79
N PHE A 471 -5.83 3.50 26.16
CA PHE A 471 -6.68 3.90 27.27
C PHE A 471 -8.19 3.68 26.99
N ARG A 472 -8.64 3.83 25.73
CA ARG A 472 -10.03 3.52 25.34
C ARG A 472 -10.26 2.02 25.41
N VAL A 473 -9.27 1.20 25.03
CA VAL A 473 -9.32 -0.26 25.23
C VAL A 473 -9.42 -0.61 26.71
N ALA A 474 -8.66 0.06 27.59
CA ALA A 474 -8.76 -0.15 29.05
C ALA A 474 -10.15 0.22 29.60
N HIS A 475 -10.68 1.38 29.23
CA HIS A 475 -12.03 1.82 29.64
C HIS A 475 -13.12 0.88 29.13
N GLN A 476 -13.01 0.42 27.88
CA GLN A 476 -13.98 -0.49 27.29
C GLN A 476 -13.91 -1.90 27.90
N LEU A 477 -12.72 -2.36 28.29
CA LEU A 477 -12.56 -3.59 29.07
C LEU A 477 -13.22 -3.47 30.46
N GLU A 478 -13.18 -2.29 31.07
CA GLU A 478 -13.86 -1.99 32.33
C GLU A 478 -15.39 -1.97 32.19
N GLU A 479 -15.91 -1.36 31.12
CA GLU A 479 -17.34 -1.40 30.82
C GLU A 479 -17.82 -2.80 30.43
N LEU A 480 -17.00 -3.54 29.68
CA LEU A 480 -17.29 -4.92 29.30
C LEU A 480 -17.23 -5.86 30.50
N SER A 481 -16.37 -5.62 31.49
CA SER A 481 -16.29 -6.48 32.68
C SER A 481 -17.55 -6.41 33.55
N LYS A 482 -18.20 -5.24 33.61
CA LYS A 482 -19.48 -5.04 34.31
C LYS A 482 -20.62 -5.85 33.67
N LYS A 483 -20.56 -6.08 32.35
CA LYS A 483 -21.61 -6.77 31.58
C LYS A 483 -21.31 -8.25 31.33
N ASN A 484 -20.06 -8.56 31.00
CA ASN A 484 -19.57 -9.89 30.65
C ASN A 484 -18.09 -10.06 31.05
N PRO A 485 -17.80 -10.40 32.32
CA PRO A 485 -16.43 -10.48 32.83
C PRO A 485 -15.59 -11.56 32.13
N LYS A 486 -16.21 -12.65 31.66
CA LYS A 486 -15.51 -13.72 30.91
C LYS A 486 -15.01 -13.22 29.55
N GLN A 487 -15.82 -12.47 28.84
CA GLN A 487 -15.42 -11.88 27.55
C GLN A 487 -14.38 -10.79 27.75
N ALA A 488 -14.50 -9.96 28.80
CA ALA A 488 -13.50 -8.95 29.12
C ALA A 488 -12.11 -9.55 29.42
N ILE A 489 -12.04 -10.65 30.19
CA ILE A 489 -10.79 -11.36 30.44
C ILE A 489 -10.20 -11.88 29.12
N LYS A 490 -11.01 -12.57 28.30
CA LYS A 490 -10.57 -13.15 27.03
C LYS A 490 -10.05 -12.10 26.06
N SER A 491 -10.84 -11.05 25.81
CA SER A 491 -10.45 -9.96 24.90
C SER A 491 -9.24 -9.18 25.44
N GLY A 492 -9.11 -9.03 26.76
CA GLY A 492 -7.95 -8.42 27.40
C GLY A 492 -6.67 -9.24 27.23
N GLU A 493 -6.74 -10.56 27.41
CA GLU A 493 -5.62 -11.48 27.16
C GLU A 493 -5.20 -11.50 25.69
N GLU A 494 -6.18 -11.58 24.79
CA GLU A 494 -5.96 -11.55 23.34
C GLU A 494 -5.31 -10.21 22.93
N TYR A 495 -5.77 -9.09 23.48
CA TYR A 495 -5.21 -7.76 23.24
C TYR A 495 -3.77 -7.63 23.77
N LEU A 496 -3.49 -8.08 24.99
CA LEU A 496 -2.16 -8.07 25.61
C LEU A 496 -1.17 -8.97 24.86
N ALA A 497 -1.64 -10.09 24.30
CA ALA A 497 -0.83 -11.01 23.49
C ALA A 497 -0.31 -10.38 22.18
N HIS A 498 -0.94 -9.30 21.70
CA HIS A 498 -0.49 -8.51 20.55
C HIS A 498 0.31 -7.26 20.94
N LYS A 499 0.36 -6.89 22.23
CA LYS A 499 1.15 -5.75 22.73
C LYS A 499 2.44 -6.19 23.43
N THR A 500 3.01 -7.32 23.00
CA THR A 500 4.23 -7.95 23.55
C THR A 500 5.45 -7.03 23.55
N HIS A 501 5.55 -6.08 22.62
CA HIS A 501 6.65 -5.13 22.50
C HIS A 501 6.45 -3.82 23.29
N LYS A 502 5.26 -3.60 23.88
CA LYS A 502 4.90 -2.39 24.63
C LYS A 502 4.62 -2.66 26.12
N LYS A 503 5.13 -3.76 26.68
CA LYS A 503 4.92 -4.19 28.09
C LYS A 503 5.27 -3.12 29.14
N ASN A 504 6.09 -2.14 28.80
CA ASN A 504 6.57 -1.12 29.73
C ASN A 504 5.71 0.17 29.77
N THR A 505 4.67 0.31 28.95
CA THR A 505 3.78 1.48 29.03
C THR A 505 2.85 1.38 30.24
N GLU A 506 2.52 2.52 30.85
CA GLU A 506 1.66 2.58 32.04
C GLU A 506 0.29 1.93 31.80
N TYR A 507 -0.27 2.13 30.60
CA TYR A 507 -1.58 1.59 30.25
C TYR A 507 -1.59 0.09 29.96
N VAL A 508 -0.52 -0.48 29.39
CA VAL A 508 -0.41 -1.94 29.24
C VAL A 508 -0.29 -2.61 30.61
N ARG A 509 0.44 -1.99 31.55
CA ARG A 509 0.49 -2.45 32.96
C ARG A 509 -0.86 -2.34 33.67
N LYS A 510 -1.62 -1.27 33.43
CA LYS A 510 -2.99 -1.10 33.95
C LYS A 510 -3.94 -2.18 33.40
N ILE A 511 -3.92 -2.44 32.09
CA ILE A 511 -4.75 -3.49 31.48
C ILE A 511 -4.35 -4.88 32.00
N GLN A 512 -3.05 -5.17 32.11
CA GLN A 512 -2.57 -6.43 32.68
C GLN A 512 -3.04 -6.62 34.14
N SER A 513 -2.84 -5.62 34.99
CA SER A 513 -3.29 -5.63 36.39
C SER A 513 -4.81 -5.81 36.49
N PHE A 514 -5.57 -5.14 35.62
CA PHE A 514 -7.01 -5.24 35.55
C PHE A 514 -7.49 -6.65 35.15
N VAL A 515 -6.91 -7.23 34.09
CA VAL A 515 -7.22 -8.61 33.65
C VAL A 515 -6.86 -9.63 34.73
N ASP A 516 -5.74 -9.46 35.43
CA ASP A 516 -5.32 -10.35 36.52
C ASP A 516 -6.25 -10.23 37.73
N HIS A 517 -6.73 -9.02 38.05
CA HIS A 517 -7.73 -8.78 39.07
C HIS A 517 -9.06 -9.49 38.74
N LEU A 518 -9.57 -9.32 37.51
CA LEU A 518 -10.81 -9.99 37.07
C LEU A 518 -10.72 -11.51 37.14
N LYS A 519 -9.57 -12.09 36.77
CA LYS A 519 -9.33 -13.54 36.91
C LYS A 519 -9.38 -14.00 38.36
N MET A 520 -8.79 -13.22 39.27
CA MET A 520 -8.82 -13.52 40.70
C MET A 520 -10.25 -13.47 41.27
N GLU A 521 -11.06 -12.49 40.87
CA GLU A 521 -12.46 -12.40 41.27
C GLU A 521 -13.30 -13.55 40.71
N GLN A 522 -13.14 -13.87 39.43
CA GLN A 522 -13.82 -15.00 38.80
C GLN A 522 -13.47 -16.33 39.49
N LEU A 523 -12.20 -16.53 39.85
CA LEU A 523 -11.76 -17.73 40.59
C LEU A 523 -12.40 -17.82 41.98
N LYS A 524 -12.54 -16.70 42.69
CA LYS A 524 -13.22 -16.65 44.00
C LYS A 524 -14.71 -16.98 43.88
N GLN A 525 -15.38 -16.45 42.85
CA GLN A 525 -16.80 -16.73 42.60
C GLN A 525 -17.03 -18.22 42.30
N VAL A 526 -16.21 -18.82 41.43
CA VAL A 526 -16.29 -20.26 41.11
C VAL A 526 -16.04 -21.12 42.35
N LYS A 527 -15.09 -20.74 43.22
CA LYS A 527 -14.85 -21.47 44.48
C LYS A 527 -16.04 -21.38 45.44
N ASN A 528 -16.69 -20.23 45.54
CA ASN A 528 -17.87 -20.04 46.37
C ASN A 528 -19.08 -20.84 45.84
N GLU A 529 -19.30 -20.85 44.53
CA GLU A 529 -20.35 -21.65 43.89
C GLU A 529 -20.09 -23.16 44.05
N LEU A 530 -18.84 -23.61 43.93
CA LEU A 530 -18.45 -24.99 44.16
C LEU A 530 -18.64 -25.42 45.63
N HIS A 531 -18.42 -24.50 46.57
CA HIS A 531 -18.70 -24.73 47.99
C HIS A 531 -20.20 -24.87 48.25
N LYS A 532 -21.01 -23.99 47.67
CA LYS A 532 -22.47 -24.02 47.78
C LYS A 532 -23.07 -25.27 47.15
N PHE A 533 -22.55 -25.70 46.01
CA PHE A 533 -22.93 -26.95 45.34
C PHE A 533 -22.57 -28.19 46.18
N LYS A 534 -21.43 -28.18 46.88
CA LYS A 534 -21.04 -29.25 47.81
C LYS A 534 -21.89 -29.28 49.08
N GLU A 535 -22.37 -28.14 49.56
CA GLU A 535 -23.33 -28.07 50.67
C GLU A 535 -24.73 -28.56 50.25
N GLU A 536 -25.17 -28.27 49.03
CA GLU A 536 -26.45 -28.76 48.49
C GLU A 536 -26.45 -30.26 48.17
N GLN A 537 -25.30 -30.86 47.81
CA GLN A 537 -25.18 -32.31 47.58
C GLN A 537 -25.04 -33.16 48.85
N ASN A 538 -24.87 -32.53 50.03
CA ASN A 538 -24.92 -33.21 51.32
C ASN A 538 -26.11 -32.67 52.13
N PRO A 539 -27.35 -33.08 51.83
CA PRO A 539 -28.42 -32.88 52.80
C PRO A 539 -28.00 -33.65 54.05
N LYS A 540 -27.85 -32.92 55.17
CA LYS A 540 -27.65 -33.52 56.49
C LYS A 540 -28.71 -34.61 56.63
N HIS A 541 -28.26 -35.86 56.68
CA HIS A 541 -29.11 -36.98 57.07
C HIS A 541 -29.65 -36.65 58.46
N ASP A 542 -30.94 -36.30 58.54
CA ASP A 542 -31.67 -36.29 59.79
C ASP A 542 -31.55 -37.70 60.38
N LYS A 543 -30.91 -37.75 61.55
CA LYS A 543 -30.85 -38.93 62.40
C LYS A 543 -32.23 -39.11 63.01
N ASP A 544 -33.12 -39.78 62.30
CA ASP A 544 -34.28 -40.42 62.91
C ASP A 544 -34.70 -41.63 62.09
N SER A 545 -34.21 -42.80 62.51
CA SER A 545 -34.87 -44.08 62.25
C SER A 545 -34.39 -45.08 63.28
N GLN A 546 -35.26 -45.26 64.26
CA GLN A 546 -35.26 -46.25 65.32
C GLN A 546 -35.12 -47.67 64.77
N PHE A 547 -34.26 -48.47 65.39
CA PHE A 547 -34.50 -49.91 65.54
C PHE A 547 -34.75 -50.18 67.02
N LYS A 548 -35.98 -50.57 67.35
CA LYS A 548 -36.31 -51.34 68.56
C LYS A 548 -36.61 -52.77 68.12
N VAL A 549 -36.08 -53.71 68.92
CA VAL A 549 -36.50 -55.11 69.03
C VAL A 549 -37.91 -55.17 69.61
#